data_AF-A0A1I2FRC1-F1
#
_entry.id   AF-A0A1I2FRC1-F1
#
_cell.length_a   1.000
_cell.length_b   1.000
_cell.length_c   1.000
_cell.angle_alpha   90.00
_cell.angle_beta   90.00
_cell.angle_gamma   90.00
#
_symmetry.space_group_name_H-M   'P 1'
#
loop_
_entity.id
_entity.type
_entity.pdbx_description
1 polymer ?
#
loop_
_entity_poly.entity_id
_entity_poly.type
_entity_poly.pdbx_seq_one_letter_code
_entity_poly.pdbx_strand_id
1 'polypeptide(L)'
;MLLYDIMDTEGKPVPDNAFSFAAKGDVTQKNIARYIDLISKVGIHTEHFDAGDRKAGSIQRLGPSRRPFKDKGVFQFQINLNRNHDAPIQFATFIHELGHLFLGHLGDDKPLKIPSRTNVSHRQREIEAESVSYILCRRVGVSSRSQTYLSGFVEKNTTLEDIDIYQVMKAAGQVESLLKLQTHYSARPAYSSRV
;
A
#
# COMPACT_ATOMS: atom_id res chain seq x y z
N MET A 1 8.36 -1.91 23.20
CA MET A 1 8.36 -0.43 23.26
C MET A 1 9.76 0.04 22.93
N LEU A 2 9.92 0.72 21.80
CA LEU A 2 11.01 1.64 21.49
C LEU A 2 10.43 2.59 20.44
N LEU A 3 10.05 3.78 20.91
CA LEU A 3 9.70 4.93 20.10
C LEU A 3 11.04 5.49 19.60
N TYR A 4 11.31 5.40 18.31
CA TYR A 4 12.48 6.05 17.73
C TYR A 4 12.08 7.39 17.12
N ASP A 5 12.81 8.41 17.59
CA ASP A 5 12.73 9.81 17.24
C ASP A 5 13.20 10.04 15.80
N ILE A 6 12.62 11.04 15.15
CA ILE A 6 12.61 11.28 13.69
C ILE A 6 13.93 11.94 13.22
N MET A 7 15.04 11.68 13.90
CA MET A 7 16.24 12.52 13.81
C MET A 7 17.56 11.76 13.61
N ASP A 8 17.54 10.46 13.28
CA ASP A 8 18.79 9.72 13.07
C ASP A 8 18.79 8.80 11.84
N THR A 9 18.70 9.42 10.67
CA THR A 9 19.07 8.77 9.41
C THR A 9 20.10 9.63 8.67
N GLU A 10 21.35 9.18 8.62
CA GLU A 10 22.32 9.72 7.67
C GLU A 10 21.91 9.34 6.24
N GLY A 11 21.35 10.32 5.53
CA GLY A 11 20.92 10.22 4.15
C GLY A 11 20.38 11.58 3.71
N LYS A 12 20.45 11.88 2.41
CA LYS A 12 19.86 13.13 1.88
C LYS A 12 18.39 13.21 2.34
N PRO A 13 17.96 14.34 2.92
CA PRO A 13 16.60 14.49 3.42
C PRO A 13 15.62 14.17 2.30
N VAL A 14 14.68 13.27 2.60
CA VAL A 14 13.53 13.05 1.74
C VAL A 14 12.80 14.40 1.67
N PRO A 15 12.44 14.91 0.47
CA PRO A 15 11.74 16.19 0.37
C PRO A 15 10.48 16.18 1.24
N ASP A 16 10.29 17.18 2.11
CA ASP A 16 9.15 17.31 3.04
C ASP A 16 7.78 17.22 2.34
N ASN A 17 7.77 17.47 1.04
CA ASN A 17 6.66 17.49 0.12
C ASN A 17 6.40 16.15 -0.61
N ALA A 18 7.20 15.11 -0.37
CA ALA A 18 6.98 13.75 -0.91
C ALA A 18 5.74 13.06 -0.30
N PHE A 19 5.26 13.53 0.85
CA PHE A 19 4.22 12.88 1.66
C PHE A 19 2.85 13.60 1.62
N SER A 20 2.64 14.54 0.69
CA SER A 20 1.42 15.36 0.66
C SER A 20 0.25 14.63 -0.05
N PHE A 21 -0.79 14.33 0.73
CA PHE A 21 -1.96 13.50 0.40
C PHE A 21 -2.92 14.06 -0.66
N ALA A 22 -2.48 14.30 -1.88
CA ALA A 22 -3.42 14.59 -2.98
C ALA A 22 -3.67 13.31 -3.79
N ALA A 23 -4.91 12.81 -3.75
CA ALA A 23 -5.38 11.72 -4.62
C ALA A 23 -6.74 12.10 -5.26
N LYS A 24 -6.94 11.81 -6.55
CA LYS A 24 -8.19 12.08 -7.29
C LYS A 24 -8.61 10.88 -8.14
N GLY A 25 -9.87 10.47 -8.08
CA GLY A 25 -10.44 9.39 -8.89
C GLY A 25 -11.85 9.01 -8.41
N ASP A 26 -12.50 8.05 -9.08
CA ASP A 26 -13.90 7.65 -8.81
C ASP A 26 -14.07 6.71 -7.61
N VAL A 27 -13.02 6.51 -6.82
CA VAL A 27 -13.10 5.70 -5.60
C VAL A 27 -13.94 6.44 -4.58
N THR A 28 -15.07 5.83 -4.21
CA THR A 28 -16.02 6.35 -3.22
C THR A 28 -15.84 5.70 -1.86
N GLN A 29 -16.42 6.29 -0.82
CA GLN A 29 -16.46 5.66 0.50
C GLN A 29 -17.16 4.29 0.52
N LYS A 30 -18.12 4.06 -0.39
CA LYS A 30 -18.75 2.75 -0.59
C LYS A 30 -17.75 1.71 -1.09
N ASN A 31 -16.79 2.11 -1.92
CA ASN A 31 -15.71 1.23 -2.35
C ASN A 31 -14.79 0.88 -1.17
N ILE A 32 -14.39 1.87 -0.35
CA ILE A 32 -13.57 1.66 0.85
C ILE A 32 -14.25 0.67 1.81
N ALA A 33 -15.52 0.90 2.14
CA ALA A 33 -16.28 0.00 3.02
C ALA A 33 -16.34 -1.43 2.48
N ARG A 34 -16.51 -1.61 1.16
CA ARG A 34 -16.46 -2.92 0.51
C ARG A 34 -15.09 -3.57 0.64
N TYR A 35 -14.01 -2.82 0.48
CA TYR A 35 -12.64 -3.34 0.62
C TYR A 35 -12.35 -3.78 2.06
N ILE A 36 -12.80 -3.01 3.05
CA ILE A 36 -12.71 -3.37 4.48
C ILE A 36 -13.43 -4.69 4.77
N ASP A 37 -14.64 -4.88 4.23
CA ASP A 37 -15.37 -6.15 4.36
C ASP A 37 -14.60 -7.33 3.73
N LEU A 38 -13.97 -7.14 2.58
CA LEU A 38 -13.18 -8.19 1.92
C LEU A 38 -11.95 -8.60 2.73
N ILE A 39 -11.19 -7.64 3.28
CA ILE A 39 -9.99 -7.96 4.05
C ILE A 39 -10.32 -8.55 5.44
N SER A 40 -11.49 -8.22 5.99
CA SER A 40 -11.96 -8.80 7.26
C SER A 40 -12.15 -10.31 7.19
N LYS A 41 -12.55 -10.81 6.01
CA LYS A 41 -12.72 -12.25 5.73
C LYS A 41 -11.40 -13.02 5.69
N VAL A 42 -10.29 -12.30 5.57
CA VAL A 42 -8.93 -12.85 5.65
C VAL A 42 -8.20 -12.34 6.89
N GLY A 43 -8.94 -12.04 7.97
CA GLY A 43 -8.39 -11.76 9.29
C GLY A 43 -7.62 -10.44 9.44
N ILE A 44 -7.89 -9.46 8.57
CA ILE A 44 -7.35 -8.10 8.67
C ILE A 44 -8.47 -7.17 9.13
N HIS A 45 -8.32 -6.56 10.29
CA HIS A 45 -9.25 -5.56 10.81
C HIS A 45 -8.87 -4.14 10.34
N THR A 46 -9.85 -3.24 10.29
CA THR A 46 -9.61 -1.83 10.04
C THR A 46 -10.30 -0.98 11.09
N GLU A 47 -9.52 -0.17 11.80
CA GLU A 47 -10.02 0.86 12.69
C GLU A 47 -9.89 2.22 12.01
N HIS A 48 -10.92 3.05 12.15
CA HIS A 48 -10.84 4.44 11.73
C HIS A 48 -10.53 5.30 12.96
N PHE A 49 -9.50 6.13 12.86
CA PHE A 49 -9.10 7.02 13.94
C PHE A 49 -9.26 8.48 13.55
N ASP A 50 -9.47 9.32 14.56
CA ASP A 50 -9.41 10.76 14.43
C ASP A 50 -8.00 11.23 14.76
N ALA A 51 -7.21 11.49 13.73
CA ALA A 51 -5.99 12.27 13.87
C ALA A 51 -6.06 13.45 12.91
N GLY A 52 -5.44 14.56 13.31
CA GLY A 52 -5.18 15.65 12.37
C GLY A 52 -4.35 15.17 11.16
N ASP A 53 -4.19 16.04 10.17
CA ASP A 53 -3.66 15.76 8.82
C ASP A 53 -2.27 15.09 8.73
N ARG A 54 -1.56 14.93 9.85
CA ARG A 54 -0.15 14.45 9.91
C ARG A 54 0.01 12.94 10.10
N LYS A 55 -1.08 12.17 10.27
CA LYS A 55 -1.05 10.70 10.32
C LYS A 55 -2.13 10.14 9.40
N ALA A 56 -1.74 9.51 8.30
CA ALA A 56 -2.69 8.97 7.35
C ALA A 56 -3.14 7.56 7.68
N GLY A 57 -2.22 6.69 8.11
CA GLY A 57 -2.53 5.32 8.47
C GLY A 57 -1.35 4.59 9.09
N SER A 58 -1.58 3.34 9.47
CA SER A 58 -0.55 2.40 9.91
C SER A 58 -1.08 0.97 9.86
N ILE A 59 -0.22 -0.02 9.64
CA ILE A 59 -0.55 -1.44 9.81
C ILE A 59 0.31 -2.10 10.89
N GLN A 60 -0.31 -3.00 11.65
CA GLN A 60 0.38 -3.80 12.67
C GLN A 60 -0.14 -5.23 12.71
N ARG A 61 0.71 -6.14 13.20
CA ARG A 61 0.35 -7.52 13.51
C ARG A 61 -0.13 -7.59 14.97
N LEU A 62 -1.30 -8.18 15.20
CA LEU A 62 -1.94 -8.32 16.52
C LEU A 62 -1.57 -9.62 17.25
N GLY A 63 -1.12 -10.66 16.53
CA GLY A 63 -0.80 -11.96 17.11
C GLY A 63 0.15 -12.81 16.26
N PRO A 64 0.63 -13.96 16.77
CA PRO A 64 1.61 -14.80 16.08
C PRO A 64 1.02 -15.43 14.80
N SER A 65 1.85 -15.57 13.75
CA SER A 65 1.53 -16.06 12.38
C SER A 65 0.99 -17.50 12.27
N ARG A 66 0.58 -18.11 13.39
CA ARG A 66 0.30 -19.56 13.50
C ARG A 66 -1.17 -19.90 13.68
N ARG A 67 -2.07 -18.93 13.86
CA ARG A 67 -3.49 -19.26 14.02
C ARG A 67 -4.14 -19.48 12.64
N PRO A 68 -4.84 -20.60 12.41
CA PRO A 68 -5.65 -20.77 11.22
C PRO A 68 -6.75 -19.71 11.14
N PHE A 69 -7.10 -19.23 9.94
CA PHE A 69 -8.26 -18.35 9.70
C PHE A 69 -9.61 -18.91 10.17
N LYS A 70 -9.65 -20.16 10.64
CA LYS A 70 -10.87 -20.85 11.06
C LYS A 70 -11.41 -20.39 12.42
N ASP A 71 -10.60 -19.71 13.24
CA ASP A 71 -11.11 -19.11 14.47
C ASP A 71 -11.86 -17.83 14.13
N LYS A 72 -13.17 -17.97 13.89
CA LYS A 72 -14.07 -16.84 13.64
C LYS A 72 -13.88 -15.79 14.74
N GLY A 73 -13.55 -14.56 14.33
CA GLY A 73 -13.41 -13.42 15.24
C GLY A 73 -11.98 -13.09 15.69
N VAL A 74 -10.95 -13.83 15.25
CA VAL A 74 -9.55 -13.48 15.57
C VAL A 74 -8.89 -12.76 14.39
N PHE A 75 -8.65 -11.46 14.56
CA PHE A 75 -7.88 -10.66 13.62
C PHE A 75 -6.38 -10.82 13.88
N GLN A 76 -5.61 -11.03 12.82
CA GLN A 76 -4.15 -11.17 12.88
C GLN A 76 -3.44 -9.86 12.59
N PHE A 77 -4.09 -8.97 11.85
CA PHE A 77 -3.57 -7.67 11.46
C PHE A 77 -4.62 -6.60 11.70
N GLN A 78 -4.15 -5.38 11.96
CA GLN A 78 -4.97 -4.19 12.09
C GLN A 78 -4.38 -3.08 11.23
N ILE A 79 -5.23 -2.49 10.40
CA ILE A 79 -4.97 -1.24 9.70
C ILE A 79 -5.67 -0.12 10.45
N ASN A 80 -4.97 0.95 10.73
CA ASN A 80 -5.54 2.21 11.19
C ASN A 80 -5.64 3.14 9.99
N LEU A 81 -6.82 3.69 9.70
CA LEU A 81 -7.03 4.68 8.64
C LEU A 81 -7.56 5.99 9.22
N ASN A 82 -7.01 7.12 8.77
CA ASN A 82 -7.50 8.43 9.14
C ASN A 82 -8.84 8.72 8.45
N ARG A 83 -9.89 8.93 9.25
CA ARG A 83 -11.24 9.22 8.76
C ARG A 83 -11.41 10.59 8.11
N ASN A 84 -10.49 11.53 8.39
CA ASN A 84 -10.59 12.92 7.96
C ASN A 84 -10.16 13.15 6.51
N HIS A 85 -9.63 12.12 5.85
CA HIS A 85 -9.20 12.17 4.46
C HIS A 85 -10.30 11.74 3.48
N ASP A 86 -10.33 12.33 2.28
CA ASP A 86 -11.24 11.93 1.20
C ASP A 86 -10.95 10.50 0.70
N ALA A 87 -11.96 9.86 0.10
CA ALA A 87 -11.91 8.46 -0.31
C ALA A 87 -10.69 8.08 -1.20
N PRO A 88 -10.25 8.89 -2.18
CA PRO A 88 -9.04 8.57 -2.95
C PRO A 88 -7.76 8.57 -2.10
N ILE A 89 -7.68 9.43 -1.08
CA ILE A 89 -6.53 9.51 -0.17
C ILE A 89 -6.55 8.29 0.75
N GLN A 90 -7.72 8.00 1.35
CA GLN A 90 -7.89 6.79 2.17
C GLN A 90 -7.57 5.53 1.37
N PHE A 91 -7.94 5.48 0.09
CA PHE A 91 -7.59 4.36 -0.79
C PHE A 91 -6.07 4.23 -0.94
N ALA A 92 -5.36 5.30 -1.29
CA ALA A 92 -3.91 5.27 -1.48
C ALA A 92 -3.20 4.83 -0.19
N THR A 93 -3.61 5.36 0.97
CA THR A 93 -3.10 4.93 2.28
C THR A 93 -3.43 3.47 2.54
N PHE A 94 -4.67 3.05 2.35
CA PHE A 94 -5.10 1.68 2.57
C PHE A 94 -4.30 0.66 1.75
N ILE A 95 -4.03 0.97 0.48
CA ILE A 95 -3.21 0.11 -0.38
C ILE A 95 -1.74 0.14 0.07
N HIS A 96 -1.20 1.29 0.46
CA HIS A 96 0.16 1.39 0.99
C HIS A 96 0.35 0.49 2.22
N GLU A 97 -0.58 0.55 3.18
CA GLU A 97 -0.58 -0.31 4.36
C GLU A 97 -0.70 -1.81 4.01
N LEU A 98 -1.58 -2.15 3.06
CA LEU A 98 -1.66 -3.53 2.54
C LEU A 98 -0.36 -3.93 1.83
N GLY A 99 0.33 -2.99 1.18
CA GLY A 99 1.65 -3.18 0.59
C GLY A 99 2.64 -3.71 1.62
N HIS A 100 2.77 -3.04 2.77
CA HIS A 100 3.64 -3.52 3.86
C HIS A 100 3.33 -4.95 4.29
N LEU A 101 2.05 -5.30 4.41
CA LEU A 101 1.66 -6.67 4.74
C LEU A 101 2.08 -7.66 3.65
N PHE A 102 1.62 -7.46 2.41
CA PHE A 102 1.81 -8.42 1.32
C PHE A 102 3.25 -8.51 0.82
N LEU A 103 4.07 -7.49 1.06
CA LEU A 103 5.52 -7.53 0.85
C LEU A 103 6.26 -8.29 1.97
N GLY A 104 5.60 -8.66 3.07
CA GLY A 104 6.22 -9.41 4.16
C GLY A 104 7.00 -8.56 5.15
N HIS A 105 6.79 -7.24 5.15
CA HIS A 105 7.48 -6.31 6.05
C HIS A 105 7.08 -6.51 7.51
N LEU A 106 5.94 -7.17 7.75
CA LEU A 106 5.40 -7.53 9.07
C LEU A 106 5.66 -9.01 9.44
N GLY A 107 6.61 -9.66 8.75
CA GLY A 107 6.89 -11.09 8.90
C GLY A 107 6.01 -11.99 8.03
N ASP A 108 6.30 -13.28 8.04
CA ASP A 108 5.59 -14.26 7.21
C ASP A 108 4.14 -14.47 7.65
N ASP A 109 3.31 -14.86 6.69
CA ASP A 109 1.95 -15.33 6.92
C ASP A 109 1.62 -16.45 5.93
N LYS A 110 1.60 -17.70 6.41
CA LYS A 110 1.38 -18.86 5.55
C LYS A 110 -0.03 -18.87 4.93
N PRO A 111 -1.11 -18.60 5.68
CA PRO A 111 -2.45 -18.53 5.10
C PRO A 111 -2.60 -17.51 3.96
N LEU A 112 -1.98 -16.33 4.08
CA LEU A 112 -1.97 -15.30 3.03
C LEU A 112 -0.87 -15.50 1.97
N LYS A 113 -0.03 -16.52 2.12
CA LYS A 113 1.12 -16.83 1.23
C LYS A 113 2.15 -15.69 1.17
N ILE A 114 2.41 -15.06 2.31
CA ILE A 114 3.35 -13.94 2.47
C ILE A 114 4.68 -14.49 3.02
N PRO A 115 5.81 -14.34 2.29
CA PRO A 115 7.13 -14.65 2.83
C PRO A 115 7.59 -13.59 3.83
N SER A 116 8.44 -13.94 4.80
CA SER A 116 9.03 -12.93 5.70
C SER A 116 10.10 -12.13 4.96
N ARG A 117 10.03 -10.79 5.06
CA ARG A 117 11.02 -9.82 4.56
C ARG A 117 11.32 -8.74 5.61
N THR A 118 11.43 -9.14 6.88
CA THR A 118 11.67 -8.21 8.00
C THR A 118 13.10 -7.66 8.04
N ASN A 119 14.02 -8.23 7.28
CA ASN A 119 15.43 -7.82 7.19
C ASN A 119 15.68 -6.70 6.16
N VAL A 120 14.64 -6.20 5.52
CA VAL A 120 14.71 -5.13 4.51
C VAL A 120 14.82 -3.77 5.20
N SER A 121 15.64 -2.86 4.65
CA SER A 121 15.82 -1.51 5.22
C SER A 121 14.49 -0.74 5.28
N HIS A 122 14.33 0.17 6.24
CA HIS A 122 13.11 1.00 6.32
C HIS A 122 12.84 1.74 5.00
N ARG A 123 13.87 2.36 4.43
CA ARG A 123 13.78 3.07 3.15
C ARG A 123 13.25 2.18 2.02
N GLN A 124 13.78 0.97 1.89
CA GLN A 124 13.30 0.03 0.88
C GLN A 124 11.87 -0.43 1.15
N ARG A 125 11.49 -0.65 2.43
CA ARG A 125 10.12 -1.04 2.79
C ARG A 125 9.10 0.02 2.36
N GLU A 126 9.38 1.29 2.62
CA GLU A 126 8.52 2.41 2.23
C GLU A 126 8.42 2.53 0.70
N ILE A 127 9.56 2.45 -0.01
CA ILE A 127 9.58 2.56 -1.48
C ILE A 127 8.80 1.41 -2.14
N GLU A 128 8.97 0.18 -1.65
CA GLU A 128 8.23 -0.98 -2.17
C GLU A 128 6.72 -0.86 -1.88
N ALA A 129 6.32 -0.46 -0.67
CA ALA A 129 4.91 -0.28 -0.30
C ALA A 129 4.25 0.84 -1.11
N GLU A 130 4.94 1.97 -1.28
CA GLU A 130 4.49 3.09 -2.11
C GLU A 130 4.34 2.69 -3.58
N SER A 131 5.25 1.83 -4.08
CA SER A 131 5.17 1.27 -5.44
C SER A 131 3.91 0.43 -5.65
N VAL A 132 3.55 -0.40 -4.68
CA VAL A 132 2.29 -1.17 -4.70
C VAL A 132 1.08 -0.23 -4.74
N SER A 133 1.08 0.79 -3.87
CA SER A 133 0.00 1.80 -3.84
C SER A 133 -0.15 2.53 -5.17
N TYR A 134 0.96 2.99 -5.75
CA TYR A 134 0.96 3.66 -7.04
C TYR A 134 0.38 2.77 -8.15
N ILE A 135 0.85 1.52 -8.28
CA ILE A 135 0.40 0.60 -9.33
C ILE A 135 -1.11 0.41 -9.26
N LEU A 136 -1.65 0.14 -8.07
CA LEU A 136 -3.07 -0.14 -7.90
C LEU A 136 -3.94 1.10 -7.99
N CYS A 137 -3.50 2.25 -7.47
CA CYS A 137 -4.16 3.53 -7.68
C CYS A 137 -4.31 3.84 -9.17
N ARG A 138 -3.24 3.69 -9.95
CA ARG A 138 -3.27 3.90 -11.40
C ARG A 138 -4.26 2.96 -12.11
N ARG A 139 -4.35 1.69 -11.69
CA ARG A 139 -5.28 0.71 -12.28
C ARG A 139 -6.75 1.04 -12.05
N VAL A 140 -7.08 1.74 -10.98
CA VAL A 140 -8.46 2.15 -10.66
C VAL A 140 -8.73 3.62 -11.00
N GLY A 141 -7.85 4.27 -11.77
CA GLY A 141 -8.02 5.67 -12.17
C GLY A 141 -7.78 6.70 -11.06
N VAL A 142 -7.21 6.29 -9.93
CA VAL A 142 -6.78 7.22 -8.87
C VAL A 142 -5.40 7.76 -9.19
N SER A 143 -5.32 9.07 -9.38
CA SER A 143 -4.06 9.81 -9.51
C SER A 143 -3.61 10.25 -8.13
N SER A 144 -2.52 9.69 -7.61
CA SER A 144 -1.90 10.02 -6.33
C SER A 144 -0.59 10.81 -6.53
N ARG A 145 -0.21 11.68 -5.59
CA ARG A 145 1.10 12.38 -5.64
C ARG A 145 2.32 11.45 -5.54
N SER A 146 2.14 10.20 -5.12
CA SER A 146 3.16 9.13 -5.23
C SER A 146 3.67 8.92 -6.66
N GLN A 147 2.87 9.34 -7.65
CA GLN A 147 3.25 9.40 -9.06
C GLN A 147 4.54 10.19 -9.30
N THR A 148 4.80 11.27 -8.55
CA THR A 148 5.96 12.15 -8.78
C THR A 148 7.30 11.52 -8.38
N TYR A 149 7.30 10.68 -7.33
CA TYR A 149 8.51 10.01 -6.87
C TYR A 149 8.84 8.80 -7.75
N LEU A 150 7.82 8.00 -8.08
CA LEU A 150 7.99 6.80 -8.91
C LEU A 150 8.13 7.11 -10.40
N SER A 151 7.50 8.16 -10.94
CA SER A 151 7.78 8.60 -12.31
C SER A 151 9.23 9.05 -12.43
N GLY A 152 9.75 9.79 -11.46
CA GLY A 152 11.16 10.15 -11.40
C GLY A 152 12.09 8.92 -11.26
N PHE A 153 11.66 7.88 -10.55
CA PHE A 153 12.40 6.62 -10.41
C PHE A 153 12.46 5.81 -11.73
N VAL A 154 11.32 5.69 -12.42
CA VAL A 154 11.20 5.02 -13.73
C VAL A 154 11.90 5.82 -14.83
N GLU A 155 11.82 7.15 -14.81
CA GLU A 155 12.42 8.03 -15.83
C GLU A 155 13.94 8.19 -15.67
N LYS A 156 14.47 8.16 -14.44
CA LYS A 156 15.90 8.45 -14.18
C LYS A 156 16.81 7.23 -14.05
N ASN A 157 16.31 5.99 -14.20
CA ASN A 157 17.11 4.75 -14.03
C ASN A 157 17.99 4.75 -12.77
N THR A 158 17.61 5.50 -11.72
CA THR A 158 18.47 5.73 -10.57
C THR A 158 18.26 4.60 -9.60
N THR A 159 19.13 3.59 -9.75
CA THR A 159 19.37 2.43 -8.87
C THR A 159 18.13 1.58 -8.55
N LEU A 160 17.85 0.64 -9.46
CA LEU A 160 17.01 -0.55 -9.26
C LEU A 160 17.50 -1.47 -8.12
N GLU A 161 18.64 -1.15 -7.49
CA GLU A 161 19.28 -1.93 -6.43
C GLU A 161 18.48 -1.91 -5.12
N ASP A 162 17.66 -0.88 -4.91
CA ASP A 162 16.88 -0.67 -3.68
C ASP A 162 15.44 -1.19 -3.76
N ILE A 163 15.03 -1.90 -4.82
CA ILE A 163 13.63 -2.35 -4.99
C ILE A 163 13.54 -3.77 -5.57
N ASP A 164 12.83 -4.66 -4.85
CA ASP A 164 12.49 -5.98 -5.40
C ASP A 164 11.21 -5.88 -6.25
N ILE A 165 11.38 -5.58 -7.54
CA ILE A 165 10.28 -5.42 -8.50
C ILE A 165 9.38 -6.65 -8.57
N TYR A 166 9.97 -7.86 -8.47
CA TYR A 166 9.20 -9.10 -8.50
C TYR A 166 8.23 -9.16 -7.33
N GLN A 167 8.71 -8.85 -6.13
CA GLN A 167 7.87 -8.84 -4.92
C GLN A 167 6.83 -7.73 -4.94
N VAL A 168 7.17 -6.54 -5.45
CA VAL A 168 6.21 -5.44 -5.65
C VAL A 168 5.06 -5.87 -6.57
N MET A 169 5.39 -6.43 -7.74
CA MET A 169 4.38 -6.86 -8.71
C MET A 169 3.52 -8.02 -8.18
N LYS A 170 4.15 -8.95 -7.45
CA LYS A 170 3.45 -10.06 -6.78
C LYS A 170 2.49 -9.55 -5.71
N ALA A 171 2.94 -8.67 -4.81
CA ALA A 171 2.13 -8.08 -3.76
C ALA A 171 0.96 -7.28 -4.35
N ALA A 172 1.21 -6.47 -5.39
CA ALA A 172 0.17 -5.74 -6.10
C ALA A 172 -0.90 -6.69 -6.68
N GLY A 173 -0.50 -7.80 -7.31
CA GLY A 173 -1.44 -8.81 -7.81
C GLY A 173 -2.25 -9.50 -6.71
N GLN A 174 -1.65 -9.78 -5.56
CA GLN A 174 -2.34 -10.35 -4.41
C GLN A 174 -3.38 -9.38 -3.83
N VAL A 175 -3.01 -8.12 -3.63
CA VAL A 175 -3.91 -7.07 -3.13
C VAL A 175 -5.04 -6.81 -4.12
N GLU A 176 -4.74 -6.69 -5.41
CA GLU A 176 -5.75 -6.52 -6.46
C GLU A 176 -6.79 -7.64 -6.46
N SER A 177 -6.32 -8.89 -6.38
CA SER A 177 -7.17 -10.08 -6.34
C SER A 177 -8.03 -10.10 -5.07
N LEU A 178 -7.44 -9.77 -3.92
CA LEU A 178 -8.13 -9.72 -2.63
C LEU A 178 -9.26 -8.68 -2.64
N LEU A 179 -8.98 -7.50 -3.18
CA LEU A 179 -9.93 -6.38 -3.21
C LEU A 179 -10.90 -6.42 -4.39
N LYS A 180 -10.70 -7.37 -5.32
CA LYS A 180 -11.49 -7.52 -6.56
C LYS A 180 -11.57 -6.19 -7.32
N LEU A 181 -10.43 -5.52 -7.47
CA LEU A 181 -10.39 -4.22 -8.13
C LEU A 181 -10.81 -4.38 -9.60
N GLN A 182 -11.70 -3.50 -10.06
CA GLN A 182 -12.05 -3.41 -11.47
C GLN A 182 -11.02 -2.49 -12.13
N THR A 183 -10.27 -3.04 -13.08
CA THR A 183 -9.18 -2.31 -13.73
C THR A 183 -9.71 -1.48 -14.89
N HIS A 184 -9.37 -0.20 -14.92
CA HIS A 184 -9.53 0.63 -16.09
C HIS A 184 -8.34 0.36 -17.02
N TYR A 185 -8.48 -0.62 -17.90
CA TYR A 185 -7.61 -0.67 -19.07
C TYR A 185 -8.07 0.44 -20.03
N SER A 186 -7.44 1.61 -19.94
CA SER A 186 -7.46 2.55 -21.05
C SER A 186 -6.83 1.84 -22.24
N ALA A 187 -7.66 1.39 -23.18
CA ALA A 187 -7.18 0.86 -24.45
C ALA A 187 -6.19 1.86 -25.04
N ARG A 188 -4.95 1.43 -25.29
CA ARG A 188 -4.00 2.23 -26.07
C ARG A 188 -4.69 2.60 -27.39
N PRO A 189 -4.67 3.87 -27.84
CA PRO A 189 -5.13 4.17 -29.19
C PRO A 189 -4.27 3.35 -30.15
N ALA A 190 -4.92 2.56 -31.02
CA ALA A 190 -4.25 1.81 -32.05
C ALA A 190 -3.39 2.79 -32.87
N TYR A 191 -2.09 2.49 -32.97
CA TYR A 191 -1.19 3.25 -33.82
C TYR A 191 -1.66 3.05 -35.27
N SER A 192 -2.36 4.04 -35.81
CA SER A 192 -2.72 4.08 -37.23
C SER A 192 -1.45 4.40 -38.00
N SER A 193 -0.71 3.36 -38.39
CA SER A 193 0.27 3.48 -39.47
C SER A 193 -0.50 3.60 -40.78
N ARG A 194 -0.76 4.85 -41.20
CA ARG A 194 -1.04 5.14 -42.61
C ARG A 194 0.29 5.07 -43.34
N VAL A 195 0.39 4.09 -44.24
CA VAL A 195 1.27 4.11 -45.41
C VAL A 195 0.48 4.72 -46.55
#